data_AF-A0A7L2SUV4-F1
#
_entry.id   AF-A0A7L2SUV4-F1
#
_cell.length_a   1.000
_cell.length_b   1.000
_cell.length_c   1.000
_cell.angle_alpha   90.00
_cell.angle_beta   90.00
_cell.angle_gamma   90.00
#
_symmetry.space_group_name_H-M   'P 1'
#
loop_
_entity.id
_entity.type
_entity.pdbx_description
1 polymer ?
#
loop_
_entity_poly.entity_id
_entity_poly.type
_entity_poly.pdbx_seq_one_letter_code
_entity_poly.pdbx_strand_id
1 'polypeptide(L)'
;QPELGKPMRNCYSLPGPDFTYGMYLPKRDGGVAEAIGHWDAVKAKPHVRIMPRDFVTMGRMAVGEGCTTAREFALFYKFKDVRCKDEGILRYGCKVPPGMTFGRPPR
;
A
#
# COMPACT_ATOMS: atom_id res chain seq x y z
N GLN A 1 30.14 -3.00 62.47
CA GLN A 1 29.15 -3.93 63.08
C GLN A 1 27.92 -3.95 62.19
N PRO A 2 27.30 -5.10 61.90
CA PRO A 2 26.03 -5.13 61.19
C PRO A 2 24.94 -4.48 62.06
N GLU A 3 24.23 -3.51 61.50
CA GLU A 3 23.12 -2.84 62.18
C GLU A 3 21.86 -3.71 62.06
N LEU A 4 21.28 -4.11 63.20
CA LEU A 4 20.12 -5.00 63.24
C LEU A 4 18.92 -4.33 62.54
N GLY A 5 18.31 -5.05 61.58
CA GLY A 5 17.12 -4.59 60.85
C GLY A 5 17.38 -3.69 59.64
N LYS A 6 18.65 -3.39 59.32
CA LYS A 6 18.99 -2.63 58.09
C LYS A 6 19.59 -3.56 57.03
N PRO A 7 19.24 -3.36 55.74
CA PRO A 7 19.87 -4.10 54.66
C PRO A 7 21.36 -3.72 54.54
N MET A 8 22.12 -4.60 53.92
CA MET A 8 23.56 -4.39 53.70
C MET A 8 23.79 -3.10 52.89
N ARG A 9 24.64 -2.22 53.41
CA ARG A 9 24.98 -0.96 52.75
C ARG A 9 25.87 -1.23 51.54
N ASN A 10 25.29 -1.18 50.35
CA ASN A 10 26.02 -1.10 49.09
C ASN A 10 26.20 0.39 48.78
N CYS A 11 27.41 0.92 48.97
CA CYS A 11 27.77 2.34 48.91
C CYS A 11 27.68 2.98 47.50
N TYR A 12 26.64 2.68 46.73
CA TYR A 12 26.40 3.31 45.43
C TYR A 12 25.65 4.63 45.60
N SER A 13 25.97 5.59 44.73
CA SER A 13 25.22 6.83 44.61
C SER A 13 23.83 6.52 44.05
N LEU A 14 22.80 6.62 44.89
CA LEU A 14 21.41 6.45 44.45
C LEU A 14 20.94 7.71 43.71
N PRO A 15 20.09 7.56 42.69
CA PRO A 15 19.38 8.69 42.09
C PRO A 15 18.52 9.42 43.13
N GLY A 16 18.21 10.69 42.85
CA GLY A 16 17.51 11.59 43.77
C GLY A 16 16.12 11.10 44.22
N PRO A 17 15.51 11.77 45.20
CA PRO A 17 14.26 11.33 45.83
C PRO A 17 13.07 11.24 44.85
N ASP A 18 13.12 11.96 43.72
CA ASP A 18 12.07 11.95 42.70
C ASP A 18 12.19 10.80 41.70
N PHE A 19 13.23 9.96 41.80
CA PHE A 19 13.44 8.85 40.89
C PHE A 19 12.60 7.63 41.28
N THR A 20 11.79 7.16 40.34
CA THR A 20 11.03 5.92 40.49
C THR A 20 11.81 4.76 39.89
N TYR A 21 12.13 3.76 40.71
CA TYR A 21 12.78 2.53 40.24
C TYR A 21 11.79 1.65 39.48
N GLY A 22 12.27 0.99 38.43
CA GLY A 22 11.47 0.09 37.59
C GLY A 22 11.37 0.56 36.14
N MET A 23 10.77 -0.27 35.27
CA MET A 23 10.53 0.10 33.88
C MET A 23 9.26 0.95 33.79
N TYR A 24 9.43 2.20 33.35
CA TYR A 24 8.30 3.03 32.94
C TYR A 24 7.90 2.68 31.50
N LEU A 25 6.69 2.15 31.32
CA LEU A 25 6.08 2.02 30.00
C LEU A 25 5.18 3.23 29.75
N PRO A 26 5.63 4.23 28.98
CA PRO A 26 4.76 5.35 28.61
C PRO A 26 3.59 4.81 27.78
N LYS A 27 2.36 4.94 28.31
CA LYS A 27 1.15 4.75 27.52
C LYS A 27 1.05 5.88 26.52
N ARG A 28 1.50 5.64 25.29
CA ARG A 28 1.36 6.57 24.16
C ARG A 28 0.05 6.42 23.40
N ASP A 29 -0.66 5.32 23.62
CA ASP A 29 -1.89 5.01 22.92
C ASP A 29 -3.05 5.73 23.61
N GLY A 30 -3.88 6.49 22.88
CA GLY A 30 -5.05 7.22 23.40
C GLY A 30 -6.23 6.31 23.77
N GLY A 31 -5.90 5.14 24.30
CA GLY A 31 -6.79 4.18 24.92
C GLY A 31 -7.78 3.56 23.93
N VAL A 32 -8.88 3.08 24.50
CA VAL A 32 -9.92 2.33 23.78
C VAL A 32 -10.59 3.18 22.71
N ALA A 33 -10.73 4.50 22.96
CA ALA A 33 -11.37 5.40 22.03
C ALA A 33 -10.58 5.55 20.72
N GLU A 34 -9.26 5.63 20.78
CA GLU A 34 -8.43 5.66 19.57
C GLU A 34 -8.46 4.31 18.82
N ALA A 35 -8.43 3.18 19.53
CA ALA A 35 -8.50 1.87 18.91
C ALA A 35 -9.83 1.59 18.18
N ILE A 36 -10.96 2.11 18.68
CA ILE A 36 -12.28 1.96 18.05
C ILE A 36 -12.51 3.05 16.98
N GLY A 37 -11.98 4.25 17.19
CA GLY A 37 -12.23 5.42 16.35
C GLY A 37 -11.33 5.52 15.12
N HIS A 38 -10.11 4.95 15.14
CA HIS A 38 -9.20 4.95 14.00
C HIS A 38 -9.41 3.71 13.11
N TRP A 39 -10.39 3.78 12.23
CA TRP A 39 -10.46 2.87 11.09
C TRP A 39 -9.53 3.41 10.01
N ASP A 40 -8.33 2.85 9.91
CA ASP A 40 -7.44 3.12 8.79
C ASP A 40 -8.00 2.41 7.56
N ALA A 41 -8.98 3.04 6.91
CA ALA A 41 -9.59 2.52 5.71
C ALA A 41 -8.50 2.46 4.63
N VAL A 42 -8.04 1.24 4.34
CA VAL A 42 -7.04 0.98 3.30
C VAL A 42 -7.54 1.62 2.00
N LYS A 43 -6.96 2.76 1.64
CA LYS A 43 -7.27 3.42 0.38
C LYS A 43 -6.74 2.53 -0.72
N ALA A 44 -7.65 1.93 -1.48
CA ALA A 44 -7.28 1.12 -2.64
C ALA A 44 -6.37 1.96 -3.54
N LYS A 45 -5.17 1.45 -3.80
CA LYS A 45 -4.27 2.10 -4.77
C LYS A 45 -4.96 2.05 -6.13
N PRO A 46 -5.02 3.17 -6.87
CA PRO A 46 -5.57 3.14 -8.22
C PRO A 46 -4.73 2.18 -9.06
N HIS A 47 -5.36 1.12 -9.56
CA HIS A 47 -4.70 0.20 -10.48
C HIS A 47 -4.58 0.89 -11.85
N VAL A 48 -3.43 1.52 -12.10
CA VAL A 48 -3.13 2.11 -13.42
C VAL A 48 -2.94 0.99 -14.41
N ARG A 49 -3.99 0.66 -15.17
CA ARG A 49 -3.88 -0.35 -16.22
C ARG A 49 -3.24 0.27 -17.44
N ILE A 50 -1.98 -0.09 -17.70
CA ILE A 50 -1.28 0.32 -18.92
C ILE A 50 -1.78 -0.55 -20.05
N MET A 51 -2.59 0.01 -20.94
CA MET A 51 -3.03 -0.69 -22.14
C MET A 51 -1.83 -1.05 -23.02
N PRO A 52 -1.74 -2.29 -23.54
CA PRO A 52 -0.72 -2.65 -24.51
C PRO A 52 -0.86 -1.82 -25.80
N ARG A 53 0.29 -1.59 -26.45
CA ARG A 53 0.34 -0.94 -27.76
C ARG A 53 -0.18 -1.86 -28.85
N ASP A 54 -0.85 -1.26 -29.82
CA ASP A 54 -1.33 -1.98 -31.00
C ASP A 54 -0.33 -1.81 -32.16
N PHE A 55 0.61 -2.75 -32.23
CA PHE A 55 1.66 -2.72 -33.27
C PHE A 55 1.10 -2.93 -34.68
N VAL A 56 -0.04 -3.61 -34.83
CA VAL A 56 -0.61 -3.91 -36.15
C VAL A 56 -1.21 -2.66 -36.76
N THR A 57 -2.00 -1.91 -35.99
CA THR A 57 -2.56 -0.64 -36.47
C THR A 57 -1.47 0.41 -36.63
N MET A 58 -0.52 0.50 -35.70
CA MET A 58 0.63 1.40 -35.81
C MET A 58 1.46 1.13 -37.07
N GLY A 59 1.76 -0.14 -37.39
CA GLY A 59 2.50 -0.51 -38.59
C GLY A 59 1.76 -0.12 -39.87
N ARG A 60 0.44 -0.35 -39.93
CA ARG A 60 -0.40 0.06 -41.07
C ARG A 60 -0.41 1.58 -41.26
N MET A 61 -0.51 2.34 -40.18
CA MET A 61 -0.49 3.81 -40.26
C MET A 61 0.89 4.35 -40.66
N ALA A 62 1.97 3.75 -40.15
CA ALA A 62 3.33 4.14 -40.53
C ALA A 62 3.56 3.97 -42.04
N VAL A 63 3.10 2.84 -42.61
CA VAL A 63 3.14 2.61 -44.06
C VAL A 63 2.27 3.64 -44.79
N GLY A 64 1.08 3.96 -44.27
CA GLY A 64 0.20 4.99 -44.85
C GLY A 64 0.78 6.40 -44.83
N GLU A 65 1.58 6.75 -43.80
CA GLU A 65 2.31 8.02 -43.72
C GLU A 65 3.62 8.00 -44.54
N GLY A 66 3.93 6.90 -45.25
CA GLY A 66 5.09 6.79 -46.13
C GLY A 66 6.40 6.43 -45.42
N CYS A 67 6.34 5.89 -44.20
CA CYS A 67 7.53 5.35 -43.54
C CYS A 67 8.03 4.12 -44.31
N THR A 68 9.28 4.17 -44.75
CA THR A 68 9.93 3.11 -45.54
C THR A 68 11.14 2.53 -44.81
N THR A 69 11.80 3.31 -43.97
CA THR A 69 13.01 2.88 -43.26
C THR A 69 12.73 2.50 -41.80
N ALA A 70 13.47 1.53 -41.26
CA ALA A 70 13.30 1.10 -39.86
C ALA A 70 13.48 2.26 -38.84
N ARG A 71 14.30 3.25 -39.19
CA ARG A 71 14.50 4.45 -38.37
C ARG A 71 13.26 5.35 -38.34
N GLU A 72 12.59 5.52 -39.48
CA GLU A 72 11.31 6.24 -39.56
C GLU A 72 10.22 5.53 -38.75
N PHE A 73 10.13 4.20 -38.84
CA PHE A 73 9.20 3.43 -38.01
C PHE A 73 9.49 3.62 -36.51
N ALA A 74 10.75 3.62 -36.10
CA ALA A 74 11.12 3.85 -34.70
C ALA A 74 10.76 5.27 -34.22
N LEU A 75 10.86 6.29 -35.10
CA LEU A 75 10.39 7.64 -34.80
C LEU A 75 8.87 7.70 -34.73
N PHE A 76 8.19 7.10 -35.72
CA PHE A 76 6.74 7.03 -35.78
C PHE A 76 6.15 6.39 -34.52
N TYR A 77 6.73 5.29 -34.04
CA TYR A 77 6.29 4.62 -32.80
C TYR A 77 6.52 5.45 -31.52
N LYS A 78 7.43 6.41 -31.55
CA LYS A 78 7.62 7.36 -30.43
C LYS A 78 6.59 8.47 -30.46
N PHE A 79 6.23 8.96 -31.64
CA PHE A 79 5.29 10.09 -31.80
C PHE A 79 3.82 9.65 -31.78
N LYS A 80 3.49 8.44 -32.24
CA LYS A 80 2.12 7.93 -32.34
C LYS A 80 1.94 6.76 -31.38
N ASP A 81 1.36 7.01 -30.21
CA ASP A 81 1.03 5.97 -29.22
C ASP A 81 -0.42 5.47 -29.42
N VAL A 82 -0.61 4.49 -30.31
CA VAL A 82 -1.91 3.82 -30.46
C VAL A 82 -1.95 2.60 -29.54
N ARG A 83 -2.94 2.58 -28.65
CA ARG A 83 -3.15 1.50 -27.70
C ARG A 83 -4.37 0.67 -28.11
N CYS A 84 -4.35 -0.62 -27.78
CA CYS A 84 -5.50 -1.50 -28.00
C CYS A 84 -6.74 -0.91 -27.34
N LYS A 85 -7.92 -1.11 -27.92
CA LYS A 85 -9.17 -0.73 -27.23
C LYS A 85 -9.48 -1.75 -26.14
N ASP A 86 -10.07 -1.28 -25.05
CA ASP A 86 -10.51 -2.11 -23.93
C ASP A 86 -11.81 -2.85 -24.31
N GLU A 87 -11.75 -3.73 -25.30
CA GLU A 87 -12.95 -4.42 -25.79
C GLU A 87 -13.48 -5.47 -24.79
N GLY A 88 -12.72 -5.76 -23.72
CA GLY A 88 -13.01 -6.84 -22.77
C GLY A 88 -13.31 -6.46 -21.32
N ILE A 89 -13.26 -5.18 -20.89
CA ILE A 89 -13.23 -4.87 -19.45
C ILE A 89 -14.57 -4.57 -18.80
N LEU A 90 -15.65 -4.36 -19.55
CA LEU A 90 -16.98 -4.38 -18.95
C LEU A 90 -17.41 -5.80 -18.50
N ARG A 91 -16.58 -6.83 -18.69
CA ARG A 91 -16.90 -8.22 -18.28
C ARG A 91 -16.61 -8.56 -16.83
N TYR A 92 -15.89 -7.71 -16.09
CA TYR A 92 -15.75 -7.86 -14.63
C TYR A 92 -16.83 -7.14 -13.83
N GLY A 93 -17.85 -6.61 -14.50
CA GLY A 93 -19.15 -6.36 -13.88
C GLY A 93 -19.98 -7.63 -13.94
N CYS A 94 -19.64 -8.65 -13.15
CA CYS A 94 -20.62 -9.70 -12.86
C CYS A 94 -21.87 -8.97 -12.35
N LYS A 95 -23.02 -9.15 -13.00
CA LYS A 95 -24.29 -8.61 -12.52
C LYS A 95 -24.62 -9.33 -11.23
N VAL A 96 -24.14 -8.79 -10.12
CA VAL A 96 -24.39 -9.34 -8.78
C VAL A 96 -25.88 -9.16 -8.51
N PRO A 97 -26.66 -10.25 -8.29
CA PRO A 97 -28.06 -10.12 -7.95
C PRO A 97 -28.21 -9.38 -6.62
N PRO A 98 -29.29 -8.62 -6.43
CA PRO A 98 -29.63 -8.07 -5.11
C PRO A 98 -29.71 -9.22 -4.09
N GLY A 99 -28.87 -9.19 -3.06
CA GLY A 99 -28.82 -10.24 -2.01
C GLY A 99 -27.66 -11.23 -2.09
N MET A 100 -26.67 -11.03 -2.97
CA MET A 100 -25.45 -11.85 -2.95
C MET A 100 -24.59 -11.53 -1.71
N THR A 101 -24.38 -12.52 -0.85
CA THR A 101 -23.46 -12.42 0.29
C THR A 101 -22.09 -12.94 -0.11
N PHE A 102 -21.05 -12.10 0.03
CA PHE A 102 -19.67 -12.48 -0.23
C PHE A 102 -19.00 -13.00 1.06
N GLY A 103 -18.19 -14.06 0.94
CA GLY A 103 -17.45 -14.63 2.06
C GLY A 103 -17.64 -16.14 2.17
N ARG A 104 -16.77 -16.79 2.95
CA ARG A 104 -16.90 -18.21 3.26
C ARG A 104 -18.02 -18.37 4.29
N PRO A 105 -19.09 -19.16 4.03
CA PRO A 105 -20.13 -19.37 5.02
C PRO A 105 -19.52 -20.02 6.27
N PRO A 106 -19.98 -19.64 7.48
CA PRO A 106 -19.56 -20.31 8.71
C PRO A 106 -19.90 -21.80 8.59
N ARG A 107 -18.95 -22.66 8.99
CA ARG A 107 -19.16 -24.12 9.05
C ARG A 107 -20.02 -24.48 10.24
#